data_AF-A0A3L8BZE0-F1
#
_entry.id   AF-A0A3L8BZE0-F1
#
_cell.length_a   1.000
_cell.length_b   1.000
_cell.length_c   1.000
_cell.angle_alpha   90.00
_cell.angle_beta   90.00
_cell.angle_gamma   90.00
#
_symmetry.space_group_name_H-M   'P 1'
#
loop_
_entity.id
_entity.type
_entity.pdbx_description
1 polymer ?
#
loop_
_entity_poly.entity_id
_entity_poly.type
_entity_poly.pdbx_seq_one_letter_code
_entity_poly.pdbx_strand_id
1 'polypeptide(L)'
;MTLGMNYIDVMKYCLSFPDAERTLITPSGNEFALTVGPHPFGYFETGAPIQWQFTLRVTPEHFAELPDPPKVRQAKHREEDHWITIERVENFDGDLLKELIAWSYQRAQSA
;
A
#
# COMPACT_ATOMS: atom_id res chain seq x y z
N MET A 1 -20.85 -6.38 4.03
CA MET A 1 -20.05 -5.34 3.34
C MET A 1 -19.36 -4.55 4.43
N THR A 2 -18.10 -4.86 4.72
CA THR A 2 -17.30 -4.08 5.65
C THR A 2 -17.08 -2.70 5.02
N LEU A 3 -17.27 -1.61 5.77
CA LEU A 3 -16.95 -0.28 5.26
C LEU A 3 -15.45 -0.23 4.93
N GLY A 4 -15.11 0.29 3.75
CA GLY A 4 -13.71 0.49 3.35
C GLY A 4 -12.99 1.43 4.31
N MET A 5 -11.68 1.26 4.44
CA MET A 5 -10.84 2.08 5.31
C MET A 5 -10.49 3.40 4.62
N ASN A 6 -10.57 4.53 5.34
CA ASN A 6 -9.98 5.77 4.83
C ASN A 6 -8.45 5.72 4.93
N TYR A 7 -7.77 6.61 4.20
CA TYR A 7 -6.31 6.64 4.14
C TYR A 7 -5.64 6.89 5.51
N ILE A 8 -6.30 7.63 6.41
CA ILE A 8 -5.79 7.90 7.76
C ILE A 8 -5.78 6.59 8.57
N ASP A 9 -6.84 5.79 8.47
CA ASP A 9 -6.95 4.52 9.18
C ASP A 9 -6.00 3.48 8.61
N VAL A 10 -5.79 3.47 7.28
CA VAL A 10 -4.75 2.64 6.65
C VAL A 10 -3.37 3.04 7.15
N MET A 11 -3.06 4.33 7.20
CA MET A 11 -1.78 4.82 7.69
C MET A 11 -1.55 4.45 9.16
N LYS A 12 -2.56 4.63 10.02
CA LYS A 12 -2.50 4.21 11.43
C LYS A 12 -2.28 2.71 11.57
N TYR A 13 -2.95 1.90 10.76
CA TYR A 13 -2.77 0.45 10.77
C TYR A 13 -1.35 0.06 10.40
N CYS A 14 -0.81 0.61 9.31
CA CYS A 14 0.59 0.35 8.91
C CYS A 14 1.60 0.76 9.98
N LEU A 15 1.41 1.92 10.61
CA LEU A 15 2.28 2.44 11.68
C LEU A 15 2.04 1.77 13.04
N SER A 16 1.05 0.89 13.16
CA SER A 16 0.83 0.08 14.37
C SER A 16 1.73 -1.16 14.43
N PHE A 17 2.35 -1.54 13.31
CA PHE A 17 3.26 -2.67 13.29
C PHE A 17 4.60 -2.33 13.98
N PRO A 18 5.24 -3.31 14.65
CA PRO A 18 6.56 -3.12 15.23
C PRO A 18 7.57 -2.58 14.22
N ASP A 19 8.35 -1.58 14.64
CA ASP A 19 9.43 -0.96 13.86
C ASP A 19 9.00 -0.36 12.51
N ALA A 20 7.69 -0.17 12.31
CA ALA A 20 7.17 0.50 11.14
C ALA A 20 7.34 2.01 11.25
N GLU A 21 8.01 2.60 10.26
CA GLU A 21 8.29 4.03 10.21
C GLU A 21 7.76 4.65 8.92
N ARG A 22 7.60 5.99 8.97
CA ARG A 22 7.28 6.80 7.80
C ARG A 22 8.52 7.54 7.32
N THR A 23 8.96 7.23 6.11
CA THR A 23 10.12 7.85 5.47
C THR A 23 9.66 8.71 4.30
N LEU A 24 9.93 10.03 4.34
CA LEU A 24 9.59 10.93 3.24
C LEU A 24 10.44 10.59 2.00
N ILE A 25 9.79 10.45 0.84
CA ILE A 25 10.47 10.26 -0.45
C ILE A 25 10.71 11.61 -1.12
N THR A 26 9.75 12.53 -0.99
CA THR A 26 9.86 13.88 -1.53
C THR A 26 9.97 14.92 -0.41
N PRO A 27 10.76 16.00 -0.60
CA PRO A 27 10.82 17.11 0.35
C PRO A 27 9.48 17.79 0.59
N SER A 28 8.59 17.75 -0.41
CA SER A 28 7.24 18.31 -0.35
C SER A 28 6.27 17.47 0.49
N GLY A 29 6.63 16.22 0.83
CA GLY A 29 5.77 15.32 1.61
C GLY A 29 4.59 14.73 0.81
N ASN A 30 4.57 14.93 -0.50
CA ASN A 30 3.54 14.38 -1.40
C ASN A 30 3.72 12.88 -1.63
N GLU A 31 4.88 12.33 -1.26
CA GLU A 31 5.15 10.90 -1.34
C GLU A 31 5.98 10.47 -0.13
N PHE A 32 5.59 9.37 0.49
CA PHE A 32 6.34 8.75 1.56
C PHE A 32 6.23 7.23 1.52
N ALA A 33 7.29 6.57 1.97
CA ALA A 33 7.34 5.14 2.19
C ALA A 33 6.95 4.80 3.63
N LEU A 34 6.36 3.63 3.78
CA LEU A 34 6.24 2.89 5.02
C LEU A 34 7.31 1.80 5.01
N THR A 35 8.17 1.81 6.01
CA THR A 35 9.39 0.99 6.05
C THR A 35 9.50 0.22 7.36
N VAL A 36 10.17 -0.93 7.33
CA VAL A 36 10.71 -1.63 8.50
C VAL A 36 12.21 -1.70 8.32
N GLY A 37 12.96 -0.99 9.16
CA GLY A 37 14.37 -0.73 8.89
C GLY A 37 14.58 -0.12 7.49
N PRO A 38 15.48 -0.66 6.64
CA PRO A 38 15.69 -0.15 5.29
C PRO A 38 14.68 -0.67 4.26
N HIS A 39 13.76 -1.55 4.65
CA HIS A 39 12.90 -2.29 3.71
C HIS A 39 11.49 -1.68 3.63
N PRO A 40 11.09 -1.17 2.45
CA PRO A 40 9.75 -0.63 2.27
C PRO A 40 8.71 -1.74 2.10
N PHE A 41 7.54 -1.53 2.72
CA PHE A 41 6.36 -2.39 2.56
C PHE A 41 5.14 -1.66 2.02
N GLY A 42 5.16 -0.34 1.96
CA GLY A 42 4.08 0.44 1.39
C GLY A 42 4.52 1.84 0.98
N TYR A 43 3.78 2.46 0.07
CA TYR A 43 3.99 3.85 -0.34
C TYR A 43 2.65 4.56 -0.40
N PHE A 44 2.64 5.78 0.12
CA PHE A 44 1.55 6.70 -0.09
C PHE A 44 2.02 7.84 -0.98
N GLU A 45 1.22 8.12 -1.99
CA GLU A 45 1.40 9.27 -2.87
C GLU A 45 0.11 10.09 -2.89
N THR A 46 0.24 11.41 -2.77
CA THR A 46 -0.86 12.35 -2.92
C THR A 46 -0.52 13.38 -3.99
N GLY A 47 -1.38 13.47 -5.00
CA GLY A 47 -1.18 14.34 -6.16
C GLY A 47 -2.46 14.49 -6.97
N ALA A 48 -2.50 15.47 -7.87
CA ALA A 48 -3.58 15.57 -8.84
C ALA A 48 -3.40 14.52 -9.95
N PRO A 49 -4.47 13.86 -10.45
CA PRO A 49 -5.88 14.01 -10.10
C PRO A 49 -6.37 13.07 -8.96
N ILE A 50 -5.54 12.12 -8.51
CA ILE A 50 -5.92 11.10 -7.52
C ILE A 50 -5.06 11.26 -6.27
N GLN A 51 -5.70 11.75 -5.21
CA GLN A 51 -5.08 11.86 -3.90
C GLN A 51 -5.07 10.51 -3.19
N TRP A 52 -4.01 10.26 -2.42
CA TRP A 52 -3.86 9.11 -1.53
C TRP A 52 -3.91 7.76 -2.27
N GLN A 53 -3.05 7.62 -3.26
CA GLN A 53 -2.73 6.33 -3.86
C GLN A 53 -1.88 5.53 -2.88
N PHE A 54 -2.21 4.25 -2.72
CA PHE A 54 -1.47 3.36 -1.83
C PHE A 54 -0.87 2.21 -2.63
N THR A 55 0.46 2.09 -2.59
CA THR A 55 1.20 1.05 -3.33
C THR A 55 1.82 0.06 -2.36
N LEU A 56 1.64 -1.24 -2.60
CA LEU A 56 2.12 -2.33 -1.74
C LEU A 56 2.47 -3.58 -2.56
N ARG A 57 3.29 -4.48 -1.99
CA ARG A 57 3.55 -5.80 -2.57
C ARG A 57 2.39 -6.74 -2.28
N VAL A 58 2.07 -7.61 -3.21
CA VAL A 58 1.08 -8.67 -3.03
C VAL A 58 1.63 -10.03 -3.48
N THR A 59 0.96 -11.10 -3.08
CA THR A 59 1.27 -12.44 -3.60
C THR A 59 0.94 -12.51 -5.11
N PRO A 60 1.60 -13.40 -5.88
CA PRO A 60 1.24 -13.65 -7.27
C PRO A 60 -0.22 -14.10 -7.45
N GLU A 61 -0.77 -14.81 -6.46
CA GLU A 61 -2.16 -15.27 -6.45
C GLU A 61 -3.14 -14.09 -6.36
N HIS A 62 -2.95 -13.17 -5.40
CA HIS A 62 -3.77 -11.96 -5.30
C HIS A 62 -3.57 -10.99 -6.46
N PHE A 63 -2.39 -11.01 -7.10
CA PHE A 63 -2.14 -10.24 -8.32
C PHE A 63 -3.02 -10.71 -9.50
N ALA A 64 -3.32 -12.02 -9.57
CA ALA A 64 -4.15 -12.58 -10.63
C ALA A 64 -5.66 -12.37 -10.42
N GLU A 65 -6.09 -12.16 -9.17
CA GLU A 65 -7.51 -12.02 -8.79
C GLU A 65 -7.98 -10.57 -8.65
N LEU A 66 -7.18 -9.60 -9.09
CA LEU A 66 -7.51 -8.18 -8.92
C LEU A 66 -8.83 -7.82 -9.62
N PRO A 67 -9.76 -7.12 -8.93
CA PRO A 67 -11.07 -6.80 -9.48
C PRO A 67 -10.99 -5.78 -10.63
N ASP A 68 -11.76 -6.05 -11.70
CA ASP A 68 -12.03 -5.15 -12.81
C ASP A 68 -13.38 -4.43 -12.56
N PRO A 69 -13.51 -3.08 -12.67
CA PRO A 69 -12.60 -2.07 -13.24
C PRO A 69 -11.41 -1.66 -12.34
N PRO A 70 -10.33 -1.07 -12.89
CA PRO A 70 -9.05 -0.95 -12.20
C PRO A 70 -9.07 0.16 -11.14
N LYS A 71 -9.43 -0.21 -9.92
CA LYS A 71 -8.97 0.51 -8.72
C LYS A 71 -7.61 0.01 -8.26
N VAL A 72 -7.09 -1.04 -8.90
CA VAL A 72 -5.76 -1.58 -8.67
C VAL A 72 -5.00 -1.60 -10.00
N ARG A 73 -3.79 -1.02 -10.02
CA ARG A 73 -2.91 -1.01 -11.19
C ARG A 73 -1.54 -1.59 -10.83
N GLN A 74 -0.86 -2.22 -11.78
CA GLN A 74 0.54 -2.59 -11.58
C GLN A 74 1.38 -1.32 -11.39
N ALA A 75 2.28 -1.34 -10.40
CA ALA A 75 3.16 -0.21 -10.15
C ALA A 75 4.15 -0.04 -11.31
N LYS A 76 4.07 1.10 -12.00
CA LYS A 76 4.79 1.37 -13.26
C LYS A 76 6.32 1.24 -13.19
N HIS A 77 6.92 1.22 -12.00
CA HIS A 77 8.38 1.25 -11.82
C HIS A 77 8.88 0.08 -10.94
N ARG A 78 8.04 -0.93 -10.69
CA ARG A 78 8.32 -2.02 -9.72
C ARG A 78 7.77 -3.37 -10.19
N GLU A 79 7.99 -3.67 -11.46
CA GLU A 79 7.33 -4.76 -12.17
C GLU A 79 7.82 -6.16 -11.72
N GLU A 80 9.04 -6.28 -11.18
CA GLU A 80 9.64 -7.57 -10.83
C GLU A 80 9.15 -8.18 -9.49
N ASP A 81 8.41 -7.41 -8.68
CA ASP A 81 8.08 -7.75 -7.29
C ASP A 81 6.57 -7.79 -6.98
N HIS A 82 5.70 -7.84 -8.00
CA HIS A 82 4.23 -7.85 -7.83
C HIS A 82 3.71 -6.68 -6.97
N TRP A 83 4.18 -5.46 -7.25
CA TRP A 83 3.63 -4.27 -6.60
C TRP A 83 2.37 -3.81 -7.31
N ILE A 84 1.36 -3.49 -6.51
CA ILE A 84 0.10 -2.93 -6.97
C ILE A 84 -0.14 -1.56 -6.34
N THR A 85 -0.86 -0.70 -7.06
CA THR A 85 -1.32 0.61 -6.60
C THR A 85 -2.83 0.61 -6.50
N ILE A 86 -3.35 0.80 -5.29
CA ILE A 86 -4.77 0.94 -4.99
C ILE A 86 -5.13 2.44 -5.03
N GLU A 87 -6.03 2.80 -5.94
CA GLU A 87 -6.61 4.14 -6.01
C GLU A 87 -7.82 4.24 -5.08
N ARG A 88 -7.81 5.23 -4.18
CA ARG A 88 -8.87 5.46 -3.18
C ARG A 88 -9.17 4.20 -2.34
N VAL A 89 -8.33 3.94 -1.35
CA VAL A 89 -8.45 2.81 -0.40
C VAL A 89 -9.83 2.69 0.27
N GLU A 90 -10.58 3.79 0.37
CA GLU A 90 -11.96 3.85 0.87
C GLU A 90 -12.95 2.98 0.08
N ASN A 91 -12.63 2.72 -1.19
CA ASN A 91 -13.45 1.95 -2.11
C ASN A 91 -13.00 0.49 -2.23
N PHE A 92 -12.01 0.08 -1.44
CA PHE A 92 -11.45 -1.26 -1.44
C PHE A 92 -12.01 -2.05 -0.25
N ASP A 93 -12.01 -3.37 -0.34
CA ASP A 93 -12.40 -4.22 0.78
C ASP A 93 -11.39 -4.04 1.92
N GLY A 94 -11.86 -3.54 3.07
CA GLY A 94 -11.00 -3.18 4.19
C GLY A 94 -10.33 -4.38 4.86
N ASP A 95 -10.94 -5.55 4.83
CA ASP A 95 -10.39 -6.76 5.44
C ASP A 95 -9.30 -7.34 4.54
N LEU A 96 -9.56 -7.42 3.23
CA LEU A 96 -8.55 -7.79 2.25
C LEU A 96 -7.38 -6.80 2.25
N LEU A 97 -7.65 -5.50 2.36
CA LEU A 97 -6.58 -4.49 2.42
C LEU A 97 -5.62 -4.74 3.58
N LYS A 98 -6.15 -5.06 4.77
CA LYS A 98 -5.32 -5.37 5.95
C LYS A 98 -4.50 -6.63 5.76
N GLU A 99 -5.06 -7.65 5.10
CA GLU A 99 -4.36 -8.89 4.78
C GLU A 99 -3.18 -8.62 3.84
N LEU A 100 -3.41 -7.89 2.74
CA LEU A 100 -2.36 -7.52 1.78
C LEU A 100 -1.26 -6.66 2.44
N ILE A 101 -1.65 -5.71 3.29
CA ILE A 101 -0.71 -4.87 4.06
C ILE A 101 0.14 -5.71 5.01
N ALA A 102 -0.49 -6.61 5.77
CA ALA A 102 0.21 -7.47 6.73
C ALA A 102 1.22 -8.39 6.02
N TRP A 103 0.84 -8.95 4.87
CA TRP A 103 1.74 -9.75 4.05
C TRP A 103 2.93 -8.94 3.53
N SER A 104 2.68 -7.75 2.97
CA SER A 104 3.75 -6.86 2.48
C SER A 104 4.72 -6.48 3.60
N TYR A 105 4.20 -6.20 4.81
CA TYR A 105 5.01 -5.91 6.00
C TYR A 105 5.88 -7.11 6.40
N GLN A 106 5.30 -8.31 6.51
CA GLN A 106 6.04 -9.53 6.84
C GLN A 106 7.16 -9.82 5.83
N ARG A 107 6.90 -9.57 4.55
CA ARG A 107 7.89 -9.71 3.49
C ARG A 107 9.05 -8.74 3.65
N ALA A 108 8.78 -7.48 4.00
CA ALA A 108 9.81 -6.47 4.25
C ALA A 108 10.60 -6.73 5.54
N GLN A 109 9.96 -7.25 6.59
CA GLN A 109 10.63 -7.63 7.83
C GLN A 109 11.59 -8.82 7.64
N SER A 110 11.31 -9.69 6.68
CA SER A 110 12.11 -10.90 6.40
C SER A 110 13.14 -10.71 5.27
N ALA A 111 13.37 -9.48 4.83
CA ALA A 111 14.21 -9.14 3.68
C ALA A 111 15.69 -8.92 4.04
#